data_AF-A0A3S4LI29-F1
#
_entry.id   AF-A0A3S4LI29-F1
#
_cell.length_a   1.000
_cell.length_b   1.000
_cell.length_c   1.000
_cell.angle_alpha   90.00
_cell.angle_beta   90.00
_cell.angle_gamma   90.00
#
_symmetry.space_group_name_H-M   'P 1'
#
loop_
_entity.id
_entity.type
_entity.pdbx_description
1 polymer ?
#
loop_
_entity_poly.entity_id
_entity_poly.type
_entity_poly.pdbx_seq_one_letter_code
_entity_poly.pdbx_strand_id
1 'polypeptide(L)'
;MKVVAITACPTGIAHTYMAAEKLESTGRRLGHDVKVETQGAIGIENELSSRDIQAADVVLLAVDIAIEARNASRTSAWCGCRSRMC
;
A
#
# COMPACT_ATOMS: atom_id res chain seq x y z
N MET A 1 -13.64 -4.13 5.04
CA MET A 1 -12.44 -3.47 5.62
C MET A 1 -11.82 -2.61 4.54
N LYS A 2 -11.32 -1.43 4.91
CA LYS A 2 -10.55 -0.57 4.00
C LYS A 2 -9.08 -0.94 4.11
N VAL A 3 -8.49 -1.36 3.01
CA VAL A 3 -7.08 -1.70 2.91
C VAL A 3 -6.43 -0.72 1.95
N VAL A 4 -5.34 -0.12 2.37
CA VAL A 4 -4.49 0.65 1.47
C VAL A 4 -3.18 -0.09 1.30
N ALA A 5 -2.61 -0.07 0.10
CA ALA A 5 -1.35 -0.71 -0.17
C ALA A 5 -0.42 0.18 -0.99
N ILE A 6 0.88 0.00 -0.82
CA ILE A 6 1.91 0.59 -1.66
C ILE A 6 2.73 -0.54 -2.28
N THR A 7 2.96 -0.46 -3.58
CA THR A 7 3.77 -1.41 -4.33
C THR A 7 4.93 -0.70 -4.98
N ALA A 8 6.15 -1.24 -4.85
CA ALA A 8 7.33 -0.63 -5.46
C ALA A 8 8.42 -1.66 -5.77
N CYS A 9 8.91 -1.66 -7.00
CA CYS A 9 9.97 -2.54 -7.47
C CYS A 9 11.05 -1.72 -8.19
N PRO A 10 12.34 -1.85 -7.82
CA PRO A 10 13.43 -1.11 -8.46
C PRO A 10 13.65 -1.54 -9.91
N THR A 11 13.45 -2.83 -10.18
CA THR A 11 13.85 -3.50 -11.42
C THR A 11 12.84 -3.36 -12.56
N GLY A 12 11.80 -2.54 -12.38
CA GLY A 12 10.86 -2.19 -13.45
C GLY A 12 9.40 -2.14 -12.99
N ILE A 13 8.52 -1.91 -13.96
CA ILE A 13 7.09 -1.68 -13.73
C ILE A 13 6.25 -2.97 -13.59
N ALA A 14 6.76 -4.08 -14.12
CA ALA A 14 5.98 -5.32 -14.25
C ALA A 14 5.55 -5.89 -12.88
N HIS A 15 6.48 -5.99 -11.93
CA HIS A 15 6.15 -6.51 -10.60
C HIS A 15 5.30 -5.53 -9.79
N THR A 16 5.51 -4.22 -9.97
CA THR A 16 4.70 -3.19 -9.32
C THR A 16 3.22 -3.30 -9.72
N TYR A 17 2.92 -3.34 -11.02
CA TYR A 17 1.54 -3.49 -11.49
C TYR A 17 0.97 -4.88 -11.21
N MET A 18 1.76 -5.94 -11.36
CA MET A 18 1.30 -7.30 -11.07
C MET A 18 0.92 -7.47 -9.59
N ALA A 19 1.67 -6.85 -8.68
CA ALA A 19 1.35 -6.83 -7.26
C ALA A 19 0.06 -6.02 -7.01
N ALA A 20 -0.08 -4.86 -7.63
CA ALA A 20 -1.28 -4.02 -7.49
C ALA A 20 -2.55 -4.73 -7.96
N GLU A 21 -2.56 -5.32 -9.15
CA GLU A 21 -3.71 -6.06 -9.68
C GLU A 21 -4.08 -7.27 -8.81
N LYS A 22 -3.09 -8.01 -8.30
CA LYS A 22 -3.34 -9.13 -7.39
C LYS A 22 -3.92 -8.69 -6.06
N LEU A 23 -3.46 -7.56 -5.51
CA LEU A 23 -3.99 -7.01 -4.27
C LEU A 23 -5.43 -6.53 -4.45
N GLU A 24 -5.73 -5.83 -5.54
CA GLU A 24 -7.09 -5.38 -5.84
C GLU A 24 -8.04 -6.54 -6.10
N SER A 25 -7.65 -7.50 -6.95
CA SER A 25 -8.48 -8.66 -7.27
C SER A 25 -8.75 -9.53 -6.05
N THR A 26 -7.73 -9.78 -5.21
CA THR A 26 -7.88 -10.54 -3.97
C THR A 26 -8.73 -9.78 -2.96
N GLY A 27 -8.51 -8.46 -2.84
CA GLY A 27 -9.30 -7.57 -2.00
C GLY A 27 -10.78 -7.60 -2.34
N ARG A 28 -11.11 -7.42 -3.63
CA ARG A 28 -12.49 -7.51 -4.12
C ARG A 28 -13.08 -8.89 -3.88
N ARG A 29 -12.32 -9.97 -4.11
CA ARG A 29 -12.76 -11.35 -3.83
C ARG A 29 -13.09 -11.59 -2.36
N LEU A 30 -12.40 -10.92 -1.45
CA LEU A 30 -12.63 -10.98 -0.01
C LEU A 30 -13.68 -9.96 0.49
N GLY A 31 -14.26 -9.15 -0.40
CA GLY A 31 -15.22 -8.10 -0.02
C GLY A 31 -14.57 -6.93 0.73
N HIS A 32 -13.32 -6.61 0.42
CA HIS A 32 -12.59 -5.49 0.98
C HIS A 32 -12.45 -4.36 -0.04
N ASP A 33 -12.44 -3.12 0.46
CA ASP A 33 -12.17 -1.93 -0.35
C ASP A 33 -10.67 -1.71 -0.34
N VAL A 34 -10.02 -1.94 -1.50
CA VAL A 34 -8.56 -1.93 -1.62
C VAL A 34 -8.14 -0.82 -2.58
N LYS A 35 -7.29 0.07 -2.07
CA LYS A 35 -6.65 1.13 -2.87
C LYS A 35 -5.14 0.89 -2.89
N VAL A 36 -4.55 0.77 -4.08
CA VAL A 36 -3.12 0.50 -4.23
C VAL A 36 -2.43 1.69 -4.90
N GLU A 37 -1.39 2.19 -4.28
CA GLU A 37 -0.44 3.13 -4.86
C GLU A 37 0.74 2.35 -5.46
N THR A 38 1.15 2.77 -6.64
CA THR A 38 2.25 2.15 -7.39
C THR A 38 3.39 3.16 -7.51
N GLN A 39 4.55 2.84 -6.94
CA GLN A 39 5.77 3.64 -7.08
C GLN A 39 6.78 2.86 -7.93
N GLY A 40 6.98 3.28 -9.18
CA GLY A 40 7.87 2.60 -10.11
C GLY A 40 8.82 3.56 -10.83
N ALA A 41 9.53 3.05 -11.83
CA ALA A 41 10.44 3.85 -12.65
C ALA A 41 9.74 5.01 -13.41
N ILE A 42 8.43 4.93 -13.59
CA ILE A 42 7.60 5.95 -14.25
C ILE A 42 7.17 7.05 -13.25
N GLY A 43 7.26 6.79 -11.95
CA GLY A 43 6.83 7.70 -10.88
C GLY A 43 5.80 7.06 -9.95
N ILE A 44 5.10 7.92 -9.21
CA ILE A 44 4.01 7.56 -8.29
C ILE A 44 2.68 7.68 -9.05
N GLU A 45 1.89 6.62 -9.03
CA GLU A 45 0.51 6.61 -9.52
C GLU A 45 -0.45 6.15 -8.42
N ASN A 46 -1.70 6.61 -8.50
CA ASN A 46 -2.75 6.31 -7.52
C ASN A 46 -2.37 6.70 -6.09
N GLU A 47 -1.69 7.84 -5.94
CA GLU A 47 -1.21 8.36 -4.66
C GLU A 47 -2.30 8.31 -3.57
N LEU A 48 -1.92 7.76 -2.42
CA LEU A 48 -2.75 7.68 -1.23
C LEU A 48 -2.77 9.03 -0.53
N SER A 49 -3.97 9.58 -0.36
CA SER A 49 -4.14 10.78 0.44
C SER A 49 -3.99 10.45 1.93
N SER A 50 -3.65 11.45 2.74
CA SER A 50 -3.64 11.30 4.21
C SER A 50 -5.01 10.87 4.77
N ARG A 51 -6.11 11.10 4.04
CA ARG A 51 -7.45 10.65 4.44
C ARG A 51 -7.64 9.15 4.17
N ASP A 52 -7.09 8.65 3.07
CA ASP A 52 -7.16 7.22 2.74
C ASP A 52 -6.42 6.39 3.79
N ILE A 53 -5.23 6.85 4.20
CA ILE A 53 -4.43 6.19 5.24
C ILE A 53 -5.12 6.23 6.59
N GLN A 54 -5.75 7.35 6.97
CA GLN A 54 -6.49 7.45 8.24
C GLN A 54 -7.78 6.63 8.27
N ALA A 55 -8.44 6.47 7.13
CA ALA A 55 -9.64 5.65 6.99
C ALA A 55 -9.33 4.16 6.79
N ALA A 56 -8.07 3.79 6.59
CA ALA A 56 -7.65 2.41 6.39
C ALA A 56 -7.65 1.64 7.70
N ASP A 57 -8.21 0.43 7.66
CA ASP A 57 -8.07 -0.56 8.72
C ASP A 57 -6.67 -1.19 8.70
N VAL A 58 -6.09 -1.33 7.50
CA VAL A 58 -4.81 -2.00 7.25
C VAL A 58 -4.03 -1.25 6.18
N VAL A 59 -2.73 -1.08 6.40
CA VAL A 59 -1.77 -0.56 5.43
C VAL A 59 -0.81 -1.70 5.05
N LEU A 60 -0.68 -1.97 3.76
CA LEU A 60 0.18 -3.03 3.23
C LEU A 60 1.32 -2.44 2.39
N LEU A 61 2.56 -2.79 2.73
CA LEU A 61 3.74 -2.30 2.01
C LEU A 61 4.39 -3.48 1.30
N ALA A 62 4.22 -3.55 -0.02
CA ALA A 62 4.83 -4.54 -0.90
C ALA A 62 5.93 -3.86 -1.73
N VAL A 63 6.99 -3.45 -1.05
CA VAL A 63 8.03 -2.59 -1.60
C VAL A 63 9.42 -3.21 -1.43
N ASP A 64 10.20 -3.22 -2.51
CA ASP A 64 11.60 -3.68 -2.54
C ASP A 64 12.61 -2.51 -2.48
N ILE A 65 12.12 -1.27 -2.44
CA ILE A 65 12.91 -0.04 -2.31
C ILE A 65 12.35 0.86 -1.21
N ALA A 66 13.19 1.78 -0.74
CA ALA A 66 12.72 2.91 0.05
C ALA A 66 11.71 3.71 -0.78
N ILE A 67 10.49 3.80 -0.27
CA ILE A 67 9.40 4.57 -0.89
C ILE A 67 9.28 5.94 -0.23
N GLU A 68 8.89 6.94 -1.01
CA GLU A 68 8.51 8.23 -0.45
C GLU A 68 7.15 8.07 0.23
N ALA A 69 7.20 7.79 1.53
CA ALA A 69 6.01 7.63 2.34
C ALA A 69 5.87 8.85 3.25
N ARG A 70 5.27 9.93 2.72
CA ARG A 70 5.09 11.21 3.42
C ARG A 70 4.34 11.08 4.77
N ASN A 71 3.63 9.97 4.99
CA ASN A 71 2.87 9.67 6.22
C ASN A 71 3.07 8.25 6.79
N ALA A 72 3.99 7.43 6.29
CA ALA A 72 4.22 6.08 6.87
C ALA A 72 5.14 6.08 8.09
N SER A 73 5.39 7.24 8.69
CA SER A 73 6.09 7.39 9.97
C SER A 73 5.39 6.69 11.15
N ARG A 74 4.22 6.08 10.93
CA ARG A 74 3.42 5.34 11.93
C ARG A 74 3.19 3.85 11.64
N THR A 75 3.86 3.28 10.64
CA THR A 75 3.75 1.84 10.34
C THR A 75 5.13 1.21 10.27
N SER A 76 5.69 0.99 11.45
CA SER A 76 6.50 -0.20 11.71
C SER A 76 5.76 -1.42 11.15
N ALA A 77 6.46 -2.28 10.42
CA ALA A 77 5.94 -3.52 9.82
C ALA A 77 4.95 -4.20 10.76
N TRP A 78 3.65 -4.07 10.46
CA TRP A 78 2.62 -4.34 11.44
C TRP A 78 2.10 -5.76 11.29
N CYS A 79 2.91 -6.71 11.75
CA CYS A 79 2.40 -8.01 12.20
C CYS A 79 1.81 -7.82 13.61
N GLY A 80 0.50 -7.58 13.67
CA GLY A 80 -0.29 -7.81 14.87
C GLY A 80 -0.62 -6.60 15.77
N CYS A 81 -1.92 -6.52 16.07
CA CYS A 81 -2.52 -5.97 17.29
C CYS A 81 -2.65 -4.44 17.45
N ARG A 82 -3.90 -3.97 17.31
CA ARG A 82 -4.37 -2.60 17.64
C ARG A 82 -3.88 -2.18 19.01
N SER A 83 -2.87 -1.32 19.06
CA SER A 83 -2.89 -0.13 19.93
C SER A 83 -1.63 0.71 19.82
N ARG A 84 -1.85 2.04 19.78
CA ARG A 84 -0.94 3.13 20.14
C ARG A 84 0.29 3.34 19.26
N MET A 85 0.11 4.28 18.34
CA MET A 85 0.83 5.56 18.35
C MET A 85 2.32 5.48 18.71
N CYS A 86 3.14 5.30 17.68
CA CYS A 86 4.37 6.05 17.41
C CYS A 86 4.76 5.75 15.96
#